data_AF-A0A2A7DBJ5-F1
#
_entry.id   AF-A0A2A7DBJ5-F1
#
_cell.length_a   1.000
_cell.length_b   1.000
_cell.length_c   1.000
_cell.angle_alpha   90.00
_cell.angle_beta   90.00
_cell.angle_gamma   90.00
#
_symmetry.space_group_name_H-M   'P 1'
#
loop_
_entity.id
_entity.type
_entity.pdbx_description
1 polymer ?
#
loop_
_entity_poly.entity_id
_entity_poly.type
_entity_poly.pdbx_seq_one_letter_code
_entity_poly.pdbx_strand_id
1 'polypeptide(L)'
;MAANILLKNLFALSRSMKRGNFDYQVINDIKFKEDLEICALFKFDYVNFKDKKHDDNSSFKEYMLGLFKRKTNEYLHLPLIHKITTNFEVFELPTMLEGDFYIRFRDFLEIEYSVDGKFKPIDFFKALNDAIPTRASEYSLDRKVCSYSYPTSKDNEKEKVYFSHFLDNDKSNKKRSLENYEKTQKLLPYANEMIGKRNISVCFTDTPRNITEEKLEISNKMKSVNNF
;
A
#
# COMPACT_ATOMS: atom_id res chain seq x y z
N MET A 1 6.31 -30.45 -1.66
CA MET A 1 6.49 -28.98 -1.73
C MET A 1 5.31 -28.42 -2.49
N ALA A 2 4.57 -27.47 -1.90
CA ALA A 2 3.54 -26.76 -2.64
C ALA A 2 4.19 -25.99 -3.80
N ALA A 3 3.60 -26.06 -5.00
CA ALA A 3 4.12 -25.33 -6.14
C ALA A 3 3.88 -23.82 -5.94
N ASN A 4 4.78 -22.98 -6.45
CA ASN A 4 4.62 -21.53 -6.45
C ASN A 4 4.41 -21.05 -7.89
N ILE A 5 3.62 -19.99 -8.07
CA ILE A 5 3.52 -19.27 -9.33
C ILE A 5 4.47 -18.07 -9.29
N LEU A 6 5.29 -17.94 -10.33
CA LEU A 6 6.20 -16.80 -10.50
C LEU A 6 5.43 -15.59 -11.06
N LEU A 7 5.52 -14.46 -10.37
CA LEU A 7 5.01 -13.17 -10.83
C LEU A 7 6.08 -12.46 -11.65
N LYS A 8 6.23 -12.86 -12.91
CA LYS A 8 7.35 -12.48 -13.79
C LYS A 8 7.52 -10.97 -13.92
N ASN A 9 6.42 -10.24 -14.04
CA ASN A 9 6.45 -8.80 -14.29
C ASN A 9 6.73 -7.99 -13.02
N LEU A 10 6.55 -8.55 -11.80
CA LEU A 10 6.84 -7.83 -10.56
C LEU A 10 8.33 -7.52 -10.41
N PHE A 11 9.21 -8.38 -10.89
CA PHE A 11 10.65 -8.10 -10.89
C PHE A 11 10.98 -6.88 -11.75
N ALA A 12 10.42 -6.79 -12.96
CA ALA A 12 10.61 -5.64 -13.82
C ALA A 12 10.01 -4.37 -13.19
N LEU A 13 8.81 -4.49 -12.62
CA LEU A 13 8.13 -3.39 -11.94
C LEU A 13 8.94 -2.87 -10.75
N SER A 14 9.45 -3.75 -9.88
CA SER A 14 10.22 -3.36 -8.70
C SER A 14 11.50 -2.61 -9.08
N ARG A 15 12.18 -3.03 -10.15
CA ARG A 15 13.35 -2.33 -10.70
C ARG A 15 12.98 -0.97 -11.29
N SER A 16 11.85 -0.88 -11.99
CA SER A 16 11.34 0.39 -12.50
C SER A 16 10.94 1.34 -11.37
N MET A 17 10.30 0.84 -10.32
CA MET A 17 9.93 1.60 -9.13
C MET A 17 11.16 2.19 -8.45
N LYS A 18 12.20 1.37 -8.24
CA LYS A 18 13.46 1.83 -7.65
C LYS A 18 14.13 2.93 -8.47
N ARG A 19 14.13 2.81 -9.81
CA ARG A 19 14.71 3.84 -10.70
C ARG A 19 13.90 5.14 -10.69
N GLY A 20 12.58 5.04 -10.59
CA GLY A 20 11.67 6.18 -10.56
C GLY A 20 11.38 6.75 -9.17
N ASN A 21 12.03 6.22 -8.12
CA ASN A 21 11.79 6.59 -6.73
C ASN A 21 10.31 6.43 -6.29
N PHE A 22 9.67 5.34 -6.73
CA PHE A 22 8.31 4.98 -6.33
C PHE A 22 8.32 3.94 -5.21
N ASP A 23 7.62 4.24 -4.11
CA ASP A 23 7.48 3.29 -2.99
C ASP A 23 6.32 2.30 -3.18
N TYR A 24 5.37 2.60 -4.07
CA TYR A 24 4.26 1.71 -4.40
C TYR A 24 3.71 1.94 -5.80
N GLN A 25 2.96 0.96 -6.31
CA GLN A 25 2.23 0.99 -7.56
C GLN A 25 0.89 0.25 -7.38
N VAL A 26 -0.17 0.84 -7.93
CA VAL A 26 -1.46 0.19 -8.06
C VAL A 26 -1.55 -0.46 -9.44
N ILE A 27 -1.84 -1.75 -9.43
CA ILE A 27 -2.02 -2.59 -10.59
C ILE A 27 -3.53 -2.69 -10.83
N ASN A 28 -3.99 -2.02 -11.88
CA ASN A 28 -5.39 -2.02 -12.28
C ASN A 28 -5.66 -3.13 -13.31
N ASP A 29 -6.89 -3.20 -13.81
CA ASP A 29 -7.29 -4.04 -14.94
C ASP A 29 -7.05 -5.54 -14.76
N ILE A 30 -7.19 -6.04 -13.53
CA ILE A 30 -7.14 -7.49 -13.24
C ILE A 30 -8.43 -8.13 -13.75
N LYS A 31 -8.37 -8.67 -14.98
CA LYS A 31 -9.51 -9.32 -15.65
C LYS A 31 -9.73 -10.74 -15.12
N PHE A 32 -10.37 -10.85 -13.96
CA PHE A 32 -10.73 -12.15 -13.37
C PHE A 32 -12.24 -12.45 -13.48
N LYS A 33 -13.09 -11.48 -13.16
CA LYS A 33 -14.56 -11.60 -13.18
C LYS A 33 -15.16 -10.23 -13.55
N GLU A 34 -16.17 -10.20 -14.42
CA GLU A 34 -16.67 -8.94 -15.03
C GLU A 34 -17.31 -7.96 -14.04
N ASP A 35 -17.99 -8.47 -13.01
CA ASP A 35 -18.70 -7.69 -12.00
C ASP A 35 -17.82 -7.26 -10.80
N LEU A 36 -16.58 -7.73 -10.77
CA LEU A 36 -15.67 -7.61 -9.65
C LEU A 36 -14.52 -6.63 -9.93
N GLU A 37 -14.60 -5.46 -9.33
CA GLU A 37 -13.58 -4.41 -9.49
C GLU A 37 -12.47 -4.54 -8.44
N ILE A 38 -11.38 -5.21 -8.80
CA ILE A 38 -10.21 -5.40 -7.95
C ILE A 38 -8.98 -4.75 -8.60
N CYS A 39 -8.18 -4.07 -7.77
CA CYS A 39 -6.81 -3.72 -8.09
C CYS A 39 -5.84 -4.36 -7.08
N ALA A 40 -4.58 -4.52 -7.46
CA ALA A 40 -3.54 -4.93 -6.54
C ALA A 40 -2.65 -3.74 -6.16
N LEU A 41 -2.19 -3.71 -4.92
CA LEU A 41 -1.18 -2.77 -4.42
C LEU A 41 0.13 -3.53 -4.26
N PHE A 42 1.13 -3.17 -5.06
CA PHE A 42 2.50 -3.61 -4.86
C PHE A 42 3.31 -2.49 -4.22
N LYS A 43 3.87 -2.71 -3.03
CA LYS A 43 4.58 -1.69 -2.27
C LYS A 43 5.85 -2.21 -1.62
N PHE A 44 6.83 -1.33 -1.43
CA PHE A 44 8.01 -1.57 -0.61
C PHE A 44 7.87 -0.78 0.69
N ASP A 45 7.66 -1.46 1.82
CA ASP A 45 7.21 -0.82 3.05
C ASP A 45 7.65 -1.56 4.30
N TYR A 46 7.57 -0.91 5.47
CA TYR A 46 7.91 -1.55 6.74
C TYR A 46 6.92 -2.63 7.12
N VAL A 47 7.47 -3.75 7.61
CA VAL A 47 6.68 -4.90 8.07
C VAL A 47 5.88 -4.59 9.35
N ASN A 48 6.43 -3.76 10.24
CA ASN A 48 5.78 -3.39 11.49
C ASN A 48 6.00 -1.91 11.81
N PHE A 49 4.89 -1.17 12.01
CA PHE A 49 4.88 0.23 12.44
C PHE A 49 4.56 0.41 13.93
N LYS A 50 4.01 -0.61 14.57
CA LYS A 50 3.35 -0.51 15.87
C LYS A 50 4.34 -0.06 16.95
N ASP A 51 3.95 1.01 17.64
CA ASP A 51 4.70 1.62 18.75
C ASP A 51 6.12 2.10 18.38
N LYS A 52 6.40 2.28 17.08
CA LYS A 52 7.70 2.74 16.59
C LYS A 52 7.75 4.22 16.33
N LYS A 53 8.88 4.82 16.70
CA LYS A 53 9.22 6.22 16.38
C LYS A 53 9.77 6.30 14.97
N HIS A 54 9.66 7.46 14.32
CA HIS A 54 10.12 7.60 12.93
C HIS A 54 11.64 7.38 12.73
N ASP A 55 12.44 7.53 13.79
CA ASP A 55 13.89 7.32 13.83
C ASP A 55 14.28 5.92 14.33
N ASP A 56 13.32 5.03 14.51
CA ASP A 56 13.54 3.65 14.92
C ASP A 56 14.02 2.78 13.75
N ASN A 57 15.29 2.38 13.80
CA ASN A 57 15.94 1.56 12.77
C ASN A 57 15.73 0.04 12.96
N SER A 58 14.89 -0.39 13.92
CA SER A 58 14.61 -1.82 14.17
C SER A 58 13.64 -2.45 13.17
N SER A 59 12.89 -1.66 12.41
CA SER A 59 12.05 -2.17 11.32
C SER A 59 12.84 -2.30 10.04
N PHE A 60 12.58 -3.39 9.31
CA PHE A 60 13.04 -3.55 7.94
C PHE A 60 11.86 -3.40 6.97
N LYS A 61 12.17 -3.00 5.75
CA LYS A 61 11.21 -2.89 4.66
C LYS A 61 11.23 -4.16 3.82
N GLU A 62 10.05 -4.59 3.38
CA GLU A 62 9.88 -5.70 2.45
C GLU A 62 8.88 -5.32 1.36
N TYR A 63 8.93 -6.07 0.27
CA TYR A 63 7.87 -5.98 -0.73
C TYR A 63 6.61 -6.68 -0.24
N MET A 64 5.49 -6.01 -0.43
CA MET A 64 4.17 -6.49 -0.07
C MET A 64 3.26 -6.41 -1.29
N LEU A 65 2.36 -7.38 -1.40
CA LEU A 65 1.30 -7.39 -2.38
C LEU A 65 -0.03 -7.53 -1.64
N GLY A 66 -1.00 -6.68 -1.96
CA GLY A 66 -2.36 -6.84 -1.48
C GLY A 66 -3.37 -6.56 -2.56
N LEU A 67 -4.60 -6.98 -2.32
CA LEU A 67 -5.75 -6.74 -3.17
C LEU A 67 -6.66 -5.73 -2.51
N PHE A 68 -7.25 -4.88 -3.31
CA PHE A 68 -8.23 -3.90 -2.89
C PHE A 68 -9.47 -4.03 -3.77
N LYS A 69 -10.63 -4.24 -3.14
CA LYS A 69 -11.93 -4.30 -3.81
C LYS A 69 -12.55 -2.91 -3.83
N ARG A 70 -12.70 -2.31 -5.02
CA ARG A 70 -13.08 -0.89 -5.16
C ARG A 70 -14.49 -0.57 -4.62
N LYS A 71 -15.43 -1.50 -4.75
CA LYS A 71 -16.83 -1.30 -4.33
C LYS A 71 -17.00 -1.29 -2.81
N THR A 72 -16.32 -2.19 -2.11
CA THR A 72 -16.48 -2.39 -0.66
C THR A 72 -15.34 -1.82 0.17
N ASN A 73 -14.28 -1.35 -0.48
CA ASN A 73 -13.01 -0.95 0.12
C ASN A 73 -12.38 -2.06 0.99
N GLU A 74 -12.72 -3.33 0.75
CA GLU A 74 -12.04 -4.44 1.39
C GLU A 74 -10.59 -4.52 0.93
N TYR A 75 -9.68 -4.84 1.86
CA TYR A 75 -8.27 -5.03 1.57
C TYR A 75 -7.79 -6.39 2.10
N LEU A 76 -7.06 -7.12 1.26
CA LEU A 76 -6.53 -8.44 1.58
C LEU A 76 -5.04 -8.53 1.22
N HIS A 77 -4.17 -8.77 2.21
CA HIS A 77 -2.77 -9.04 1.95
C HIS A 77 -2.59 -10.41 1.30
N LEU A 78 -1.85 -10.48 0.20
CA LEU A 78 -1.45 -11.75 -0.40
C LEU A 78 -0.14 -12.25 0.24
N PRO A 79 0.05 -13.57 0.37
CA PRO A 79 1.27 -14.17 0.92
C PRO A 79 2.39 -14.13 -0.13
N LEU A 80 2.84 -12.92 -0.47
CA LEU A 80 3.93 -12.68 -1.40
C LEU A 80 5.24 -13.24 -0.82
N ILE A 81 5.91 -14.07 -1.60
CA ILE A 81 7.23 -14.60 -1.29
C ILE A 81 8.24 -13.83 -2.14
N HIS A 82 9.11 -13.05 -1.49
CA HIS A 82 10.23 -12.37 -2.14
C HIS A 82 11.52 -13.12 -1.80
N LYS A 83 12.19 -13.68 -2.80
CA LYS A 83 13.47 -14.39 -2.62
C LYS A 83 14.57 -13.63 -3.35
N ILE A 84 15.64 -13.33 -2.62
CA ILE A 84 16.86 -12.75 -3.18
C ILE A 84 18.02 -13.70 -2.92
N THR A 85 18.79 -13.97 -3.96
CA THR A 85 20.09 -14.62 -3.94
C THR A 85 21.08 -13.77 -4.74
N THR A 86 22.37 -14.11 -4.72
CA THR A 86 23.41 -13.38 -5.46
C THR A 86 23.09 -13.19 -6.95
N ASN A 87 22.40 -14.16 -7.58
CA ASN A 87 22.15 -14.18 -9.02
C ASN A 87 20.66 -14.10 -9.40
N PHE A 88 19.76 -14.06 -8.42
CA PHE A 88 18.32 -14.24 -8.68
C PHE A 88 17.49 -13.47 -7.67
N GLU A 89 16.51 -12.71 -8.17
CA GLU A 89 15.50 -12.04 -7.38
C GLU A 89 14.13 -12.38 -7.97
N VAL A 90 13.22 -12.91 -7.16
CA VAL A 90 11.88 -13.30 -7.61
C VAL A 90 10.78 -13.00 -6.62
N PHE A 91 9.59 -12.87 -7.20
CA PHE A 91 8.32 -12.70 -6.52
C PHE A 91 7.42 -13.87 -6.85
N GLU A 92 6.95 -14.56 -5.83
CA GLU A 92 6.18 -15.79 -5.96
C GLU A 92 4.90 -15.72 -5.11
N LEU A 93 3.84 -16.38 -5.56
CA LEU A 93 2.67 -16.69 -4.75
C LEU A 93 2.52 -18.21 -4.61
N PRO A 94 2.13 -18.72 -3.42
CA PRO A 94 1.83 -20.14 -3.25
C PRO A 94 0.59 -20.53 -4.06
N THR A 95 0.69 -21.57 -4.89
CA THR A 95 -0.45 -22.01 -5.73
C THR A 95 -1.56 -22.68 -4.93
N MET A 96 -1.21 -23.22 -3.76
CA MET A 96 -2.15 -23.76 -2.79
C MET A 96 -2.21 -22.81 -1.60
N LEU A 97 -3.40 -22.27 -1.37
CA LEU A 97 -3.71 -21.52 -0.15
C LEU A 97 -4.38 -22.48 0.83
N GLU A 98 -4.02 -22.39 2.10
CA GLU A 98 -4.49 -23.30 3.13
C GLU A 98 -5.37 -22.58 4.17
N GLY A 99 -6.22 -23.37 4.84
CA GLY A 99 -7.01 -22.95 6.00
C GLY A 99 -7.85 -21.69 5.77
N ASP A 100 -7.87 -20.84 6.78
CA ASP A 100 -8.68 -19.62 6.82
C ASP A 100 -8.33 -18.63 5.72
N PHE A 101 -7.08 -18.62 5.24
CA PHE A 101 -6.69 -17.70 4.17
C PHE A 101 -7.35 -18.08 2.84
N TYR A 102 -7.44 -19.36 2.50
CA TYR A 102 -8.16 -19.80 1.30
C TYR A 102 -9.63 -19.38 1.32
N ILE A 103 -10.29 -19.57 2.47
CA ILE A 103 -11.70 -19.20 2.66
C ILE A 103 -11.86 -17.69 2.48
N ARG A 104 -11.07 -16.88 3.20
CA ARG A 104 -11.10 -15.42 3.08
C ARG A 104 -10.80 -14.92 1.68
N PHE A 105 -9.85 -15.55 0.99
CA PHE A 105 -9.49 -15.17 -0.38
C PHE A 105 -10.62 -15.50 -1.37
N ARG A 106 -11.23 -16.67 -1.25
CA ARG A 106 -12.40 -17.05 -2.04
C ARG A 106 -13.58 -16.09 -1.80
N ASP A 107 -13.86 -15.79 -0.55
CA ASP A 107 -14.97 -14.91 -0.16
C ASP A 107 -14.69 -13.46 -0.62
N PHE A 108 -13.44 -12.99 -0.52
CA PHE A 108 -13.01 -11.71 -1.09
C PHE A 108 -13.24 -11.66 -2.60
N LEU A 109 -13.03 -12.77 -3.31
CA LEU A 109 -13.29 -12.87 -4.75
C LEU A 109 -14.75 -13.15 -5.10
N GLU A 110 -15.64 -13.22 -4.12
CA GLU A 110 -17.09 -13.48 -4.31
C GLU A 110 -17.35 -14.75 -5.12
N ILE A 111 -16.56 -15.80 -4.85
CA ILE A 111 -16.70 -17.09 -5.53
C ILE A 111 -17.61 -17.97 -4.69
N GLU A 112 -18.78 -18.26 -5.23
CA GLU A 112 -19.74 -19.17 -4.61
C GLU A 112 -19.19 -20.59 -4.48
N TYR A 113 -19.58 -21.28 -3.42
CA TYR A 113 -19.23 -22.68 -3.23
C TYR A 113 -20.01 -23.55 -4.22
N SER A 114 -19.36 -23.96 -5.31
CA SER A 114 -19.96 -24.91 -6.26
C SER A 114 -19.64 -26.35 -5.88
N VAL A 115 -20.63 -27.25 -6.05
CA VAL A 115 -20.46 -28.69 -5.90
C VAL A 115 -19.57 -29.27 -7.03
N ASP A 116 -19.52 -28.59 -8.19
CA ASP A 116 -18.91 -29.08 -9.43
C ASP A 116 -17.44 -28.66 -9.64
N GLY A 117 -16.85 -27.88 -8.74
CA GLY A 117 -15.44 -27.55 -8.82
C GLY A 117 -14.93 -26.65 -7.70
N LYS A 118 -13.79 -27.04 -7.10
CA LYS A 118 -13.07 -26.20 -6.13
C LYS A 118 -12.38 -25.06 -6.87
N PHE A 119 -12.65 -23.82 -6.45
CA PHE A 119 -11.89 -22.64 -6.89
C PHE A 119 -10.39 -22.89 -6.73
N LYS A 120 -9.62 -22.62 -7.79
CA LYS A 120 -8.15 -22.72 -7.78
C LYS A 120 -7.55 -21.31 -7.76
N PRO A 121 -6.83 -20.93 -6.67
CA PRO A 121 -6.20 -19.61 -6.56
C PRO A 121 -5.29 -19.25 -7.73
N ILE A 122 -4.67 -20.27 -8.35
CA ILE A 122 -3.79 -20.10 -9.51
C ILE A 122 -4.46 -19.41 -10.70
N ASP A 123 -5.77 -19.57 -10.89
CA ASP A 123 -6.48 -18.95 -12.01
C ASP A 123 -6.55 -17.43 -11.84
N PHE A 124 -6.81 -16.97 -10.61
CA PHE A 124 -6.70 -15.55 -10.26
C PHE A 124 -5.25 -15.05 -10.37
N PHE A 125 -4.27 -15.81 -9.87
CA PHE A 125 -2.88 -15.36 -9.90
C PHE A 125 -2.31 -15.20 -11.31
N LYS A 126 -2.79 -15.98 -12.28
CA LYS A 126 -2.48 -15.77 -13.70
C LYS A 126 -3.02 -14.43 -14.20
N ALA A 127 -4.32 -14.16 -13.94
CA ALA A 127 -4.93 -12.88 -14.32
C ALA A 127 -4.21 -11.68 -13.66
N LEU A 128 -3.83 -11.81 -12.39
CA LEU A 128 -3.02 -10.81 -11.68
C LEU A 128 -1.65 -10.63 -12.35
N ASN A 129 -0.93 -11.72 -12.63
CA ASN A 129 0.38 -11.65 -13.27
C ASN A 129 0.33 -10.95 -14.64
N ASP A 130 -0.71 -11.22 -15.42
CA ASP A 130 -0.89 -10.65 -16.76
C ASP A 130 -1.23 -9.15 -16.71
N ALA A 131 -1.89 -8.70 -15.63
CA ALA A 131 -2.19 -7.29 -15.39
C ALA A 131 -0.99 -6.47 -14.87
N ILE A 132 0.04 -7.12 -14.29
CA ILE A 132 1.18 -6.41 -13.71
C ILE A 132 1.98 -5.70 -14.81
N PRO A 133 2.09 -4.36 -14.77
CA PRO A 133 2.91 -3.61 -15.71
C PRO A 133 4.39 -3.82 -15.41
N THR A 134 5.24 -3.69 -16.43
CA THR A 134 6.71 -3.79 -16.28
C THR A 134 7.38 -2.46 -15.97
N ARG A 135 6.63 -1.35 -16.04
CA ARG A 135 7.11 0.01 -15.79
C ARG A 135 6.24 0.69 -14.74
N ALA A 136 6.91 1.36 -13.81
CA ALA A 136 6.25 2.19 -12.80
C ALA A 136 5.79 3.52 -13.43
N SER A 137 4.72 4.09 -12.88
CA SER A 137 4.13 5.34 -13.33
C SER A 137 3.54 6.15 -12.18
N GLU A 138 3.59 7.48 -12.29
CA GLU A 138 2.86 8.40 -11.41
C GLU A 138 1.33 8.23 -11.55
N TYR A 139 0.86 7.84 -12.74
CA TYR A 139 -0.56 7.59 -13.00
C TYR A 139 -1.09 6.32 -12.33
N SER A 140 -0.19 5.46 -11.84
CA SER A 140 -0.52 4.24 -11.11
C SER A 140 -0.48 4.44 -9.59
N LEU A 141 -0.47 5.68 -9.12
CA LEU A 141 -0.56 6.02 -7.70
C LEU A 141 -2.00 6.34 -7.32
N ASP A 142 -2.55 5.58 -6.37
CA ASP A 142 -3.87 5.83 -5.79
C ASP A 142 -3.74 5.89 -4.27
N ARG A 143 -3.95 7.10 -3.71
CA ARG A 143 -3.80 7.36 -2.28
C ARG A 143 -4.78 6.53 -1.45
N LYS A 144 -6.00 6.32 -1.94
CA LYS A 144 -7.02 5.56 -1.22
C LYS A 144 -6.60 4.10 -1.11
N VAL A 145 -6.25 3.48 -2.24
CA VAL A 145 -5.77 2.08 -2.26
C VAL A 145 -4.56 1.90 -1.36
N CYS A 146 -3.59 2.82 -1.41
CA CYS A 146 -2.39 2.77 -0.57
C CYS A 146 -2.73 2.85 0.93
N SER A 147 -3.61 3.78 1.31
CA SER A 147 -4.02 4.00 2.70
C SER A 147 -4.65 2.75 3.34
N TYR A 148 -5.39 1.96 2.55
CA TYR A 148 -6.05 0.75 3.04
C TYR A 148 -5.10 -0.38 3.46
N SER A 149 -3.85 -0.33 2.98
CA SER A 149 -2.78 -1.27 3.33
C SER A 149 -2.14 -1.03 4.70
N TYR A 150 -2.45 0.09 5.35
CA TYR A 150 -1.93 0.38 6.69
C TYR A 150 -2.82 -0.26 7.77
N PRO A 151 -2.22 -0.90 8.79
CA PRO A 151 -2.97 -1.43 9.91
C PRO A 151 -3.47 -0.27 10.78
N THR A 152 -4.79 -0.17 10.99
CA THR A 152 -5.39 0.77 11.94
C THR A 152 -6.43 0.03 12.76
N SER A 153 -6.46 0.32 14.05
CA SER A 153 -7.52 -0.13 14.98
C SER A 153 -8.71 0.82 15.03
N LYS A 154 -8.60 1.99 14.39
CA LYS A 154 -9.66 3.01 14.36
C LYS A 154 -10.43 2.92 13.05
N ASP A 155 -11.75 2.87 13.18
CA ASP A 155 -12.68 2.91 12.06
C ASP A 155 -12.45 4.20 11.23
N ASN A 156 -12.58 4.07 9.92
CA ASN A 156 -12.47 5.15 8.91
C ASN A 156 -11.11 5.85 8.77
N GLU A 157 -10.09 5.54 9.56
CA GLU A 157 -8.76 6.18 9.44
C GLU A 157 -8.09 5.88 8.08
N LYS A 158 -8.47 4.77 7.44
CA LYS A 158 -8.05 4.39 6.08
C LYS A 158 -8.62 5.32 5.00
N GLU A 159 -9.80 5.89 5.24
CA GLU A 159 -10.46 6.81 4.29
C GLU A 159 -9.82 8.22 4.32
N LYS A 160 -9.10 8.54 5.40
CA LYS A 160 -8.41 9.82 5.54
C LYS A 160 -7.08 9.83 4.80
N VAL A 161 -7.08 10.44 3.62
CA VAL A 161 -5.93 10.49 2.70
C VAL A 161 -5.53 11.89 2.24
N TYR A 162 -6.30 12.91 2.61
CA TYR A 162 -6.04 14.30 2.31
C TYR A 162 -5.45 15.03 3.51
N PHE A 163 -4.76 16.13 3.26
CA PHE A 163 -4.20 16.98 4.30
C PHE A 163 -5.31 17.69 5.10
N SER A 164 -5.19 17.70 6.42
CA SER A 164 -6.01 18.52 7.31
C SER A 164 -5.19 19.64 7.95
N HIS A 165 -4.16 19.28 8.72
CA HIS A 165 -3.30 20.22 9.42
C HIS A 165 -2.01 19.52 9.88
N PHE A 166 -1.05 20.33 10.33
CA PHE A 166 0.14 19.86 11.01
C PHE A 166 -0.10 19.80 12.52
N LEU A 167 0.44 18.76 13.15
CA LEU A 167 0.51 18.63 14.60
C LEU A 167 1.97 18.72 15.02
N ASP A 168 2.31 19.78 15.75
CA ASP A 168 3.61 19.93 16.40
C ASP A 168 3.65 19.04 17.64
N ASN A 169 4.45 17.97 17.59
CA ASN A 169 4.53 17.01 18.69
C ASN A 169 5.41 17.51 19.83
N ASP A 170 6.28 18.51 19.61
CA ASP A 170 7.13 19.07 20.67
C ASP A 170 6.26 19.77 21.71
N LYS A 171 5.19 20.45 21.28
CA LYS A 171 4.18 21.08 22.18
C LYS A 171 3.47 20.09 23.10
N SER A 172 3.47 18.81 22.76
CA SER A 172 2.79 17.75 23.52
C SER A 172 3.75 16.74 24.15
N ASN A 173 5.07 17.01 24.15
CA ASN A 173 6.11 16.06 24.57
C ASN A 173 5.97 14.66 23.92
N LYS A 174 5.55 14.62 22.65
CA LYS A 174 5.39 13.39 21.87
C LYS A 174 6.43 13.32 20.76
N LYS A 175 6.60 12.13 20.17
CA LYS A 175 7.41 11.94 18.96
C LYS A 175 6.52 11.52 17.80
N ARG A 176 6.85 11.98 16.59
CA ARG A 176 6.25 11.50 15.35
C ARG A 176 6.43 9.99 15.23
N SER A 177 5.33 9.27 15.00
CA SER A 177 5.35 7.82 14.80
C SER A 177 5.88 7.46 13.42
N LEU A 178 6.44 6.25 13.30
CA LEU A 178 6.89 5.68 12.03
C LEU A 178 5.72 5.55 11.04
N GLU A 179 4.55 5.16 11.54
CA GLU A 179 3.31 5.08 10.74
C GLU A 179 2.94 6.43 10.12
N ASN A 180 2.94 7.51 10.92
CA ASN A 180 2.61 8.83 10.40
C ASN A 180 3.65 9.31 9.38
N TYR A 181 4.93 9.07 9.65
CA TYR A 181 6.01 9.37 8.72
C TYR A 181 5.80 8.68 7.36
N GLU A 182 5.59 7.37 7.37
CA GLU A 182 5.45 6.58 6.14
C GLU A 182 4.15 6.84 5.39
N LYS A 183 3.03 7.01 6.10
CA LYS A 183 1.75 7.40 5.48
C LYS A 183 1.89 8.79 4.82
N THR A 184 2.58 9.73 5.49
CA THR A 184 2.83 11.06 4.91
C THR A 184 3.73 10.98 3.69
N GLN A 185 4.84 10.23 3.76
CA GLN A 185 5.76 10.06 2.63
C GLN A 185 5.05 9.54 1.38
N LYS A 186 4.16 8.54 1.53
CA LYS A 186 3.49 7.90 0.40
C LYS A 186 2.25 8.64 -0.10
N LEU A 187 1.45 9.21 0.80
CA LEU A 187 0.18 9.86 0.43
C LEU A 187 0.35 11.36 0.15
N LEU A 188 1.23 12.04 0.89
CA LEU A 188 1.42 13.49 0.84
C LEU A 188 2.93 13.82 0.76
N PRO A 189 3.65 13.39 -0.30
CA PRO A 189 5.10 13.54 -0.40
C PRO A 189 5.57 14.99 -0.27
N TYR A 190 4.79 15.95 -0.81
CA TYR A 190 5.06 17.38 -0.67
C TYR A 190 5.01 17.85 0.79
N ALA A 191 4.03 17.37 1.59
CA ALA A 191 3.99 17.67 3.02
C ALA A 191 5.19 17.05 3.75
N ASN A 192 5.59 15.82 3.38
CA ASN A 192 6.74 15.17 3.99
C ASN A 192 8.04 15.92 3.72
N GLU A 193 8.26 16.37 2.49
CA GLU A 193 9.38 17.23 2.10
C GLU A 193 9.38 18.53 2.90
N MET A 194 8.22 19.20 2.97
CA MET A 194 8.05 20.43 3.75
C MET A 194 8.26 20.22 5.24
N ILE A 195 7.99 19.04 5.82
CA ILE A 195 8.30 18.75 7.23
C ILE A 195 9.79 18.48 7.42
N GLY A 196 10.41 17.69 6.54
CA GLY A 196 11.80 17.24 6.68
C GLY A 196 11.99 16.41 7.95
N LYS A 197 13.01 16.73 8.74
CA LYS A 197 13.36 16.03 9.99
C LYS A 197 12.66 16.56 11.25
N ARG A 198 11.73 17.52 11.10
CA ARG A 198 11.02 18.11 12.24
C ARG A 198 10.08 17.09 12.90
N ASN A 199 9.85 17.27 14.19
CA ASN A 199 8.94 16.44 14.98
C ASN A 199 7.46 16.83 14.75
N ILE A 200 7.04 16.92 13.49
CA ILE A 200 5.71 17.34 13.08
C ILE A 200 5.00 16.16 12.42
N SER A 201 3.78 15.88 12.87
CA SER A 201 2.89 14.88 12.27
C SER A 201 1.92 15.55 11.30
N VAL A 202 1.48 14.81 10.28
CA VAL A 202 0.34 15.23 9.44
C VAL A 202 -0.94 14.60 9.97
N CYS A 203 -1.95 15.43 10.21
CA CYS A 203 -3.32 14.96 10.44
C CYS A 203 -4.04 14.86 9.10
N PHE A 204 -4.67 13.72 8.85
CA PHE A 204 -5.37 13.42 7.61
C PHE A 204 -6.88 13.68 7.73
N THR A 205 -7.54 13.91 6.59
CA THR A 205 -9.00 14.00 6.44
C THR A 205 -9.45 13.20 5.21
N ASP A 206 -10.70 12.76 5.21
CA ASP A 206 -11.40 12.13 4.11
C ASP A 206 -12.07 13.15 3.17
N THR A 207 -12.08 14.43 3.54
CA THR A 207 -12.63 15.50 2.70
C THR A 207 -11.76 15.68 1.45
N PRO A 208 -12.30 15.45 0.24
CA PRO A 208 -11.53 15.57 -1.00
C PRO A 208 -10.95 16.97 -1.18
N ARG A 209 -9.72 17.03 -1.68
CA ARG A 209 -9.04 18.28 -2.04
C ARG A 209 -8.41 18.18 -3.41
N ASN A 210 -8.43 19.28 -4.15
CA ASN A 210 -7.61 19.41 -5.34
C ASN A 210 -6.12 19.40 -4.94
N ILE A 211 -5.27 18.70 -5.70
CA ILE A 211 -3.84 18.56 -5.39
C ILE A 211 -3.13 19.92 -5.30
N THR A 212 -3.47 20.88 -6.16
CA THR A 212 -2.85 22.21 -6.18
C THR A 212 -3.26 23.03 -4.97
N GLU A 213 -4.55 23.01 -4.63
CA GLU A 213 -5.09 23.70 -3.44
C GLU A 213 -4.53 23.09 -2.15
N GLU A 214 -4.45 21.76 -2.08
CA GLU A 214 -3.88 21.03 -0.96
C GLU A 214 -2.41 21.40 -0.74
N LYS A 215 -1.60 21.48 -1.81
CA LYS A 215 -0.21 21.94 -1.73
C LYS A 215 -0.11 23.38 -1.23
N LEU A 216 -0.95 24.29 -1.72
CA LEU A 216 -0.98 25.67 -1.27
C LEU A 216 -1.32 25.77 0.23
N GLU A 217 -2.30 25.01 0.69
CA GLU A 217 -2.68 24.95 2.10
C GLU A 217 -1.55 24.39 2.97
N ILE A 218 -0.89 23.31 2.52
CA ILE A 218 0.31 22.76 3.16
C ILE A 218 1.37 23.85 3.33
N SER A 219 1.70 24.59 2.27
CA SER A 219 2.70 25.65 2.34
C SER A 219 2.31 26.76 3.32
N ASN A 220 1.05 27.19 3.29
CA ASN A 220 0.55 28.25 4.16
C ASN A 220 0.54 27.84 5.64
N LYS A 221 0.08 26.63 5.95
CA LYS A 221 0.09 26.12 7.33
C LYS A 221 1.50 25.84 7.82
N MET A 222 2.42 25.39 6.96
CA MET A 222 3.80 25.17 7.36
C MET A 222 4.50 26.48 7.79
N LYS A 223 4.23 27.59 7.08
CA LYS A 223 4.72 28.93 7.48
C LYS A 223 4.21 29.32 8.88
N SER A 224 2.94 29.04 9.17
CA SER A 224 2.37 29.35 10.49
C SER A 224 2.98 28.53 11.63
N VAL A 225 3.44 27.30 11.35
CA VAL A 225 4.12 26.45 12.33
C VAL A 225 5.54 26.95 12.60
N ASN A 226 6.23 27.52 11.60
CA ASN A 226 7.61 28.02 11.73
C ASN A 226 7.72 29.44 12.34
N ASN A 227 6.61 30.14 12.56
CA ASN A 227 6.62 31.48 13.15
C ASN A 227 6.63 31.47 14.69
N PHE A 228 7.11 30.38 15.29
CA PHE A 228 7.29 30.15 16.72
C PHE A 228 8.61 29.44 16.96
#